data_AF-A0A3Q9K7I6-F1
#
_entry.id   AF-A0A3Q9K7I6-F1
#
_cell.length_a   1.000
_cell.length_b   1.000
_cell.length_c   1.000
_cell.angle_alpha   90.00
_cell.angle_beta   90.00
_cell.angle_gamma   90.00
#
_symmetry.space_group_name_H-M   'P 1'
#
loop_
_entity.id
_entity.type
_entity.pdbx_description
1 polymer ?
#
loop_
_entity_poly.entity_id
_entity_poly.type
_entity_poly.pdbx_seq_one_letter_code
_entity_poly.pdbx_strand_id
1 'polypeptide(L)' 'MRKKVDCRDYPSEMNCTLVIVGEEEEVVRAASEHAVSVHGHTDSPELREQIRASLKDEIPQHA' A
#
# COMPACT_ATOMS: atom_id res chain seq x y z
N MET A 1 9.85 11.92 -1.86
CA MET A 1 8.61 12.54 -1.31
C MET A 1 7.84 11.40 -0.72
N ARG A 2 7.44 11.50 0.56
CA ARG A 2 6.81 10.37 1.23
C ARG A 2 5.43 10.06 0.64
N LYS A 3 5.16 8.78 0.47
CA LYS A 3 3.92 8.22 -0.07
C LYS A 3 3.22 7.43 1.01
N LYS A 4 1.92 7.22 0.83
CA LYS A 4 1.12 6.34 1.65
C LYS A 4 0.17 5.48 0.82
N VAL A 5 -0.11 4.29 1.34
CA VAL A 5 -1.29 3.51 0.98
C VAL A 5 -2.11 3.29 2.24
N ASP A 6 -3.41 3.50 2.15
CA ASP A 6 -4.37 3.29 3.24
C ASP A 6 -5.29 2.15 2.84
N CYS A 7 -5.17 1.01 3.52
CA CYS A 7 -5.95 -0.18 3.19
C CYS A 7 -7.47 0.05 3.34
N ARG A 8 -7.89 1.07 4.09
CA ARG A 8 -9.31 1.40 4.27
C ARG A 8 -9.94 1.99 3.00
N ASP A 9 -9.11 2.49 2.07
CA ASP A 9 -9.57 2.94 0.75
C ASP A 9 -9.93 1.76 -0.18
N TYR A 10 -9.56 0.53 0.20
CA TYR A 10 -9.75 -0.69 -0.59
C TYR A 10 -10.49 -1.75 0.25
N PRO A 11 -11.82 -1.63 0.40
CA PRO A 11 -12.61 -2.55 1.23
C PRO A 11 -12.44 -3.99 0.75
N SER A 12 -12.19 -4.89 1.70
CA SER A 12 -12.01 -6.32 1.46
C SER A 12 -12.53 -7.12 2.65
N GLU A 13 -12.69 -8.44 2.50
CA GLU A 13 -13.13 -9.33 3.58
C GLU A 13 -12.21 -9.28 4.81
N MET A 14 -10.93 -8.96 4.60
CA MET A 14 -9.93 -8.84 5.67
C MET A 14 -10.09 -7.58 6.53
N ASN A 15 -10.90 -6.60 6.10
CA ASN A 15 -11.18 -5.37 6.83
C ASN A 15 -9.91 -4.66 7.37
N CYS A 16 -8.85 -4.63 6.55
CA CYS A 16 -7.55 -4.09 6.93
C CYS A 16 -7.64 -2.60 7.30
N THR A 17 -7.05 -2.23 8.44
CA THR A 17 -6.98 -0.86 8.94
C THR A 17 -5.59 -0.24 8.80
N LEU A 18 -4.66 -0.96 8.16
CA LEU A 18 -3.27 -0.53 8.02
C LEU A 18 -3.14 0.69 7.11
N VAL A 19 -2.22 1.57 7.50
CA VAL A 19 -1.69 2.62 6.64
C VAL A 19 -0.19 2.43 6.60
N ILE A 20 0.37 2.28 5.40
CA ILE A 20 1.81 2.09 5.19
C ILE A 20 2.35 3.38 4.57
N VAL A 21 3.40 3.94 5.18
CA VAL A 21 3.95 5.25 4.81
C VAL A 21 5.48 5.18 4.75
N GLY A 22 6.08 5.74 3.71
CA GLY A 22 7.52 5.67 3.47
C GLY A 22 7.90 6.33 2.15
N GLU A 23 9.13 6.11 1.68
CA GLU A 23 9.46 6.40 0.28
C GLU A 23 8.72 5.44 -0.65
N GLU A 24 8.50 5.86 -1.90
CA GLU A 24 7.63 5.15 -2.86
C GLU A 24 7.94 3.65 -2.97
N GLU A 25 9.21 3.28 -3.19
CA GLU A 25 9.61 1.87 -3.31
C GLU A 25 9.42 1.06 -2.03
N GLU A 26 9.60 1.68 -0.87
CA GLU A 26 9.40 1.03 0.43
C GLU A 26 7.93 0.67 0.62
N VAL A 27 7.03 1.60 0.25
CA VAL A 27 5.59 1.41 0.36
C VAL A 27 5.11 0.37 -0.66
N VAL A 28 5.57 0.41 -1.92
CA VAL A 28 5.19 -0.60 -2.93
C VAL A 28 5.60 -1.99 -2.47
N ARG A 29 6.83 -2.17 -1.98
CA ARG A 29 7.30 -3.48 -1.50
C ARG A 29 6.47 -3.97 -0.32
N ALA A 30 6.33 -3.15 0.72
CA ALA A 30 5.61 -3.55 1.94
C ALA A 30 4.11 -3.82 1.68
N ALA A 31 3.47 -3.01 0.84
CA ALA A 31 2.07 -3.20 0.47
C ALA A 31 1.87 -4.45 -0.39
N SER A 32 2.82 -4.78 -1.27
CA SER A 32 2.77 -6.01 -2.06
C SER A 32 2.91 -7.26 -1.18
N GLU A 33 3.87 -7.25 -0.24
CA GLU A 33 4.04 -8.32 0.75
C GLU A 33 2.75 -8.51 1.59
N HIS A 34 2.12 -7.42 2.01
CA HIS A 34 0.83 -7.46 2.70
C HIS A 34 -0.30 -8.03 1.83
N ALA A 35 -0.44 -7.56 0.60
CA ALA A 35 -1.45 -8.04 -0.35
C ALA A 35 -1.33 -9.54 -0.60
N VAL A 36 -0.11 -10.07 -0.70
CA VAL A 36 0.13 -11.51 -0.87
C VAL A 36 -0.18 -12.28 0.41
N SER A 37 0.42 -11.87 1.53
CA SER A 37 0.34 -12.64 2.77
C SER A 37 -1.03 -12.60 3.44
N VAL A 38 -1.78 -11.51 3.27
CA VAL A 38 -3.05 -11.27 3.98
C VAL A 38 -4.25 -11.39 3.06
N HIS A 39 -4.13 -10.95 1.80
CA HIS A 39 -5.22 -10.98 0.81
C HIS A 39 -5.08 -12.10 -0.23
N GLY A 40 -3.99 -12.89 -0.18
CA GLY A 40 -3.79 -14.03 -1.08
C GLY A 40 -3.53 -13.62 -2.54
N HIS A 41 -3.18 -12.37 -2.80
CA HIS A 41 -2.78 -11.94 -4.13
C HIS A 41 -1.47 -12.62 -4.57
N THR A 42 -1.21 -12.64 -5.87
CA THR A 42 0.07 -13.09 -6.42
C THR A 42 1.03 -11.92 -6.52
N ASP A 43 2.27 -12.07 -6.07
CA ASP A 43 3.31 -11.05 -6.29
C ASP A 43 3.67 -11.02 -7.79
N SER A 44 3.15 -10.02 -8.49
CA SER A 44 3.37 -9.84 -9.92
C SER A 44 3.73 -8.38 -10.24
N PRO A 45 4.40 -8.13 -11.38
CA PRO A 45 4.67 -6.77 -11.83
C PRO A 45 3.41 -5.90 -11.90
N GLU A 46 2.29 -6.50 -12.35
CA GLU A 46 1.00 -5.82 -12.48
C GLU A 46 0.43 -5.43 -11.12
N LEU A 47 0.51 -6.29 -10.10
CA LEU A 47 0.10 -5.94 -8.73
C LEU A 47 0.92 -4.76 -8.21
N ARG A 48 2.24 -4.80 -8.40
CA ARG A 48 3.14 -3.74 -7.94
C ARG A 48 2.85 -2.40 -8.64
N GLU A 49 2.53 -2.44 -9.93
CA GLU A 49 2.16 -1.25 -10.70
C GLU A 49 0.80 -0.69 -10.28
N GLN A 50 -0.18 -1.56 -10.02
CA GLN A 50 -1.47 -1.15 -9.45
C GLN A 50 -1.29 -0.46 -8.10
N ILE A 51 -0.50 -1.04 -7.19
CA ILE A 51 -0.19 -0.44 -5.89
C ILE A 51 0.49 0.91 -6.07
N ARG A 52 1.49 1.01 -6.97
CA ARG A 52 2.19 2.27 -7.26
C ARG A 52 1.23 3.36 -7.74
N ALA A 53 0.33 3.03 -8.66
CA ALA A 53 -0.69 3.95 -9.17
C ALA A 53 -1.71 4.36 -8.10
N SER A 54 -1.85 3.56 -7.03
CA SER A 54 -2.79 3.79 -5.94
C SER A 54 -2.22 4.64 -4.80
N LEU A 55 -0.91 4.93 -4.83
CA LEU A 55 -0.25 5.70 -3.78
C LEU A 55 -0.73 7.14 -3.74
N LYS A 56 -0.93 7.64 -2.52
CA LYS A 56 -1.25 9.04 -2.25
C LYS A 56 -0.04 9.72 -1.62
N ASP A 57 0.10 11.02 -1.79
CA ASP A 57 1.11 11.78 -1.05
C ASP A 57 0.82 11.74 0.46
N GLU A 58 1.85 11.57 1.26
CA GLU A 58 1.74 11.78 2.70
C GLU A 58 1.65 13.28 2.96
N ILE A 59 0.58 13.71 3.62
CA ILE A 59 0.52 15.05 4.21
C ILE A 59 1.32 14.97 5.51
N PRO A 60 2.37 15.80 5.71
CA PRO A 60 3.19 15.74 6.92
C PRO A 60 2.31 15.87 8.16
N GLN A 61 2.27 14.83 8.99
CA GLN A 61 1.52 14.84 10.24
C GLN A 61 2.26 15.54 11.38
N HIS A 62 3.54 15.89 11.16
CA HIS A 62 4.36 16.62 12.11
C HIS A 62 5.03 17.78 11.37
N ALA A 63 4.60 19.00 11.68
CA ALA A 63 5.33 20.23 11.41
C ALA A 63 6.12 20.62 12.66
#